data_AF-A0A842NL69-F1
#
_entry.id   AF-A0A842NL69-F1
#
_cell.length_a   1.000
_cell.length_b   1.000
_cell.length_c   1.000
_cell.angle_alpha   90.00
_cell.angle_beta   90.00
_cell.angle_gamma   90.00
#
_symmetry.space_group_name_H-M   'P 1'
#
loop_
_entity.id
_entity.type
_entity.pdbx_description
1 polymer ?
#
loop_
_entity_poly.entity_id
_entity_poly.type
_entity_poly.pdbx_seq_one_letter_code
_entity_poly.pdbx_strand_id
1 'polypeptide(L)' 'MGIKNLVKLKEVTVENADFLYEMLKERDSTTNVTHKELPSFNKHLEFIKSNPYDVWYIIEIES' A
#
# COMPACT_ATOMS: atom_id res chain seq x y z
N MET A 1 0.42 28.55 7.05
CA MET A 1 -0.68 27.60 6.80
C MET A 1 -0.10 26.21 7.04
N GLY A 2 -0.45 25.57 8.15
CA GLY A 2 0.24 24.36 8.60
C GLY A 2 -0.26 23.11 7.87
N ILE A 3 0.66 22.23 7.49
CA ILE A 3 0.45 20.95 6.77
C ILE A 3 -0.59 20.03 7.47
N LYS A 4 -0.87 20.27 8.75
CA LYS A 4 -1.73 19.45 9.62
C LYS A 4 -3.19 19.32 9.16
N ASN A 5 -3.71 20.26 8.37
CA ASN A 5 -5.11 20.22 7.91
C ASN A 5 -5.29 19.61 6.51
N LEU A 6 -4.21 19.14 5.87
CA LEU A 6 -4.23 18.66 4.48
C LEU A 6 -4.04 17.14 4.37
N VAL A 7 -3.88 16.44 5.50
CA VAL A 7 -3.52 15.01 5.51
C VAL A 7 -4.64 14.21 6.15
N LYS A 8 -5.18 13.25 5.41
CA LYS A 8 -6.18 12.29 5.86
C LYS A 8 -5.58 10.89 5.88
N LEU A 9 -5.82 10.17 6.97
CA LEU A 9 -5.45 8.76 7.09
C LEU A 9 -6.68 7.91 6.76
N LYS A 10 -6.58 7.08 5.73
CA LYS A 10 -7.61 6.14 5.31
C LYS A 10 -7.17 4.72 5.60
N GLU A 11 -7.97 3.96 6.32
CA GLU A 11 -7.65 2.56 6.62
C GLU A 11 -7.62 1.71 5.34
N VAL A 12 -6.67 0.78 5.28
CA VAL A 12 -6.53 -0.11 4.13
C VAL A 12 -7.60 -1.19 4.18
N THR A 13 -8.43 -1.18 3.14
CA THR A 13 -9.40 -2.23 2.84
C THR A 13 -9.05 -2.93 1.53
N VAL A 14 -9.71 -4.07 1.25
CA VAL A 14 -9.57 -4.83 0.00
C VAL A 14 -9.85 -3.99 -1.25
N GLU A 15 -10.68 -2.95 -1.14
CA GLU A 15 -10.97 -2.02 -2.25
C GLU A 15 -9.73 -1.23 -2.70
N ASN A 16 -8.73 -1.10 -1.83
CA ASN A 16 -7.48 -0.42 -2.17
C ASN A 16 -6.41 -1.39 -2.73
N ALA A 17 -6.76 -2.66 -2.95
CA ALA A 17 -5.82 -3.66 -3.44
C ALA A 17 -5.19 -3.30 -4.78
N ASP A 18 -5.98 -2.80 -5.72
CA ASP A 18 -5.46 -2.37 -7.02
C ASP A 18 -4.44 -1.25 -6.87
N PHE A 19 -4.77 -0.22 -6.08
CA PHE A 19 -3.88 0.90 -5.79
C PHE A 19 -2.55 0.44 -5.16
N LEU A 20 -2.62 -0.40 -4.12
CA LEU A 20 -1.44 -0.92 -3.44
C LEU A 20 -0.60 -1.84 -4.35
N TYR A 21 -1.24 -2.57 -5.26
CA TYR A 21 -0.56 -3.45 -6.19
C TYR A 21 0.15 -2.68 -7.30
N GLU A 22 -0.42 -1.60 -7.82
CA GLU A 22 0.28 -0.72 -8.76
C GLU A 22 1.51 -0.08 -8.10
N MET A 23 1.39 0.43 -6.88
CA MET A 23 2.56 0.92 -6.12
C MET A 23 3.63 -0.16 -5.90
N LEU A 24 3.21 -1.42 -5.72
CA LEU A 24 4.12 -2.55 -5.57
C LEU A 24 4.91 -2.83 -6.87
N LYS A 25 4.28 -2.64 -8.04
CA LYS A 25 4.93 -2.81 -9.35
C LYS A 25 5.93 -1.71 -9.67
N GLU A 26 5.71 -0.50 -9.16
CA GLU A 26 6.62 0.64 -9.36
C GLU A 26 7.94 0.51 -8.59
N ARG A 27 8.08 -0.51 -7.72
CA ARG A 27 9.32 -0.74 -6.98
C ARG A 27 10.48 -1.05 -7.92
N ASP A 28 11.55 -0.28 -7.78
CA ASP A 28 12.78 -0.54 -8.53
C ASP A 28 13.39 -1.88 -8.13
N SER A 29 13.65 -2.73 -9.13
CA SER A 29 14.40 -3.98 -9.05
C SER A 29 15.78 -3.86 -8.41
N THR A 30 16.36 -2.65 -8.35
CA THR A 30 17.65 -2.38 -7.71
C THR A 30 17.56 -2.17 -6.19
N THR A 31 16.34 -2.01 -5.66
CA THR A 31 16.13 -1.86 -4.21
C THR A 31 16.42 -3.20 -3.54
N ASN A 32 17.37 -3.22 -2.59
CA ASN A 32 17.79 -4.42 -1.85
C ASN A 32 16.68 -4.96 -0.93
N VAL A 33 15.68 -5.60 -1.52
CA VAL A 33 14.67 -6.40 -0.81
C VAL A 33 14.98 -7.86 -1.09
N THR A 34 15.13 -8.64 -0.03
CA THR A 34 15.45 -10.08 -0.05
C THR A 34 14.40 -10.92 -0.80
N HIS A 35 13.21 -10.39 -1.06
CA HIS A 35 12.15 -11.01 -1.85
C HIS A 35 12.02 -10.31 -3.20
N LYS A 36 12.64 -10.89 -4.23
CA LYS A 36 12.81 -10.28 -5.56
C LYS A 36 11.63 -10.44 -6.51
N GLU A 37 10.62 -11.25 -6.15
CA GLU A 37 9.53 -11.58 -7.06
C GLU A 37 8.26 -10.81 -6.70
N LEU A 38 7.70 -10.13 -7.71
CA LEU A 38 6.38 -9.54 -7.63
C LEU A 38 5.35 -10.67 -7.42
N PRO A 39 4.59 -10.69 -6.31
CA PRO A 39 3.55 -11.69 -6.11
C PRO A 39 2.45 -11.53 -7.17
N SER A 40 1.71 -12.59 -7.47
CA SER A 40 0.50 -12.43 -8.28
C SER A 40 -0.55 -11.60 -7.55
N PHE A 41 -1.43 -10.93 -8.31
CA PHE A 41 -2.51 -10.14 -7.74
C PHE A 41 -3.40 -10.94 -6.77
N ASN A 42 -3.68 -12.20 -7.06
CA ASN A 42 -4.43 -13.08 -6.15
C ASN A 42 -3.70 -13.28 -4.81
N LYS A 43 -2.38 -13.49 -4.82
CA LYS A 43 -1.59 -13.58 -3.57
C LYS A 43 -1.59 -12.25 -2.81
N HIS A 44 -1.56 -11.13 -3.54
CA HIS A 44 -1.67 -9.80 -2.93
C HIS A 44 -3.03 -9.57 -2.26
N LEU A 45 -4.13 -9.99 -2.88
CA LEU A 45 -5.46 -9.94 -2.27
C LEU A 45 -5.55 -10.75 -0.99
N GLU A 46 -5.03 -11.98 -0.98
CA GLU A 46 -5.00 -12.81 0.23
C GLU A 46 -4.13 -12.18 1.33
N PHE A 47 -3.02 -11.54 0.96
CA PHE A 47 -2.19 -10.78 1.89
C PHE A 47 -2.99 -9.62 2.52
N ILE A 48 -3.72 -8.83 1.74
CA ILE A 48 -4.54 -7.73 2.29
C ILE A 48 -5.62 -8.28 3.23
N LYS A 49 -6.34 -9.33 2.81
CA LYS A 49 -7.41 -9.95 3.61
C LYS A 49 -6.91 -10.54 4.92
N SER A 50 -5.66 -11.00 4.96
CA SER A 50 -5.05 -11.53 6.18
C SER A 50 -4.83 -10.46 7.27
N ASN A 51 -5.01 -9.17 6.92
CA ASN A 51 -4.80 -8.01 7.78
C ASN A 51 -3.52 -8.15 8.65
N PRO A 52 -2.34 -8.22 8.01
CA PRO A 52 -1.12 -8.66 8.68
C PRO A 52 -0.49 -7.59 9.57
N TYR A 53 -1.02 -6.37 9.56
CA TYR A 53 -0.52 -5.23 10.32
C TYR A 53 -1.60 -4.75 11.28
N ASP A 54 -1.20 -4.45 12.51
CA ASP A 54 -2.10 -3.86 13.52
C ASP A 54 -2.59 -2.47 13.10
N VAL A 55 -1.79 -1.77 12.29
CA VAL A 55 -2.07 -0.42 11.81
C VAL A 55 -1.65 -0.29 10.35
N TRP A 56 -2.61 -0.07 9.45
CA TRP A 56 -2.35 0.08 8.02
C TRP A 56 -3.22 1.17 7.40
N TYR A 57 -2.58 2.30 7.06
CA TYR A 57 -3.25 3.47 6.49
C TYR A 57 -2.63 3.91 5.16
N ILE A 58 -3.48 4.40 4.26
CA ILE A 58 -3.13 5.21 3.11
C ILE A 58 -3.19 6.68 3.53
N ILE A 59 -2.15 7.42 3.18
CA ILE A 59 -2.05 8.87 3.43
C ILE A 59 -2.60 9.57 2.19
N GLU A 60 -3.75 10.23 2.34
CA GLU A 60 -4.34 11.09 1.32
C GLU A 60 -3.97 12.54 1.63
N ILE A 61 -3.46 13.27 0.63
CA ILE A 61 -3.14 14.69 0.74
C ILE A 61 -4.18 15.46 -0.07
N GLU A 62 -4.91 16.35 0.57
CA GLU A 62 -5.81 17.28 -0.11
C GLU A 62 -4.96 18.32 -0.86
N SER A 63 -5.15 18.41 -2.18
CA SER A 63 -4.48 19.37 -3.07
C SER A 63 -5.39 20.54 -3.43
#